data_AF-A0A9W2YJG9-F1
#
_entry.id   AF-A0A9W2YJG9-F1
#
_cell.length_a   1.000
_cell.length_b   1.000
_cell.length_c   1.000
_cell.angle_alpha   90.00
_cell.angle_beta   90.00
_cell.angle_gamma   90.00
#
_symmetry.space_group_name_H-M   'P 1'
#
loop_
_entity.id
_entity.type
_entity.pdbx_description
1 polymer ?
#
loop_
_entity_poly.entity_id
_entity_poly.type
_entity_poly.pdbx_seq_one_letter_code
_entity_poly.pdbx_strand_id
1 'polypeptide(L)'
;MRCNRFFKWNKRKYLAICAFTCFLIVVTWNNFNAALAGHQLLQKIWSSGRRLIFYLPGIGQSFVNRMAQEKNSTEFILQRLQTRALNMKVACRNNAFMFYNETENSSAISSQEKSFLVNREHRLLYWAIPKIASSFWKRIFRVLDSSNKDGQTIFNITNMEAHLNVPQSMVFLSYSRPEQEVMLASYSKFFFVREPYSRLFSAYVDKLLIPNGLGKTLKKEMVKSGFLDTSRCIWNVSFAELCHYVANATLSGRPIDYHLKPISFQETCRFNASLLGHLETFTEDSRAILFSSNISISKISGHVLDLDSENELGYINDITARTMEVLNTRETQCLGRFEALLRLWKVFQIRGFISKTISFPFYQRIDKPESIKSNELVYVATQAYSISGPAEVRHRQREEAMLEAYAGLPEETLVMLEHSMSSDCTLLNYPCDIRKRIKLYIAGDEFF
;
A
#
# COMPACT_ATOMS: atom_id res chain seq x y z
N MET A 1 34.24 2.05 61.53
CA MET A 1 34.25 3.53 61.53
C MET A 1 34.31 4.04 60.09
N ARG A 2 33.37 4.94 59.73
CA ARG A 2 33.37 5.94 58.63
C ARG A 2 33.44 5.52 57.14
N CYS A 3 32.25 5.40 56.54
CA CYS A 3 31.65 6.16 55.41
C CYS A 3 32.49 6.85 54.30
N ASN A 4 31.92 6.77 53.07
CA ASN A 4 31.85 7.76 51.95
C ASN A 4 33.03 7.84 50.93
N ARG A 5 32.91 7.94 49.58
CA ARG A 5 31.85 8.35 48.62
C ARG A 5 32.23 7.97 47.14
N PHE A 6 31.23 7.71 46.29
CA PHE A 6 31.05 8.00 44.82
C PHE A 6 32.04 7.51 43.71
N PHE A 7 31.61 6.62 42.79
CA PHE A 7 31.01 6.92 41.46
C PHE A 7 30.78 5.64 40.60
N LYS A 8 29.59 5.52 39.98
CA LYS A 8 29.13 4.52 38.97
C LYS A 8 29.92 4.58 37.66
N TRP A 9 30.23 3.45 36.97
CA TRP A 9 30.32 3.38 35.48
C TRP A 9 30.00 1.99 34.85
N ASN A 10 28.87 1.96 34.12
CA ASN A 10 28.42 1.19 32.93
C ASN A 10 28.82 -0.29 32.60
N LYS A 11 27.82 -1.20 32.69
CA LYS A 11 27.79 -2.60 32.18
C LYS A 11 27.64 -2.77 30.64
N ARG A 12 27.59 -1.71 29.83
CA ARG A 12 27.36 -1.79 28.36
C ARG A 12 28.59 -2.19 27.51
N LYS A 13 29.80 -2.22 28.07
CA LYS A 13 31.03 -2.48 27.29
C LYS A 13 31.37 -3.96 27.11
N TYR A 14 30.82 -4.86 27.92
CA TYR A 14 31.17 -6.29 27.86
C TYR A 14 30.34 -7.09 26.83
N LEU A 15 29.14 -6.64 26.44
CA LEU A 15 28.34 -7.37 25.42
C LEU A 15 28.88 -7.20 23.99
N ALA A 16 29.53 -6.07 23.69
CA ALA A 16 30.12 -5.85 22.36
C ALA A 16 31.35 -6.74 22.13
N ILE A 17 32.06 -7.12 23.20
CA ILE A 17 33.26 -7.94 23.13
C ILE A 17 32.90 -9.40 22.80
N CYS A 18 31.82 -9.95 23.34
CA CYS A 18 31.37 -11.32 23.03
C CYS A 18 30.81 -11.48 21.61
N ALA A 19 30.15 -10.46 21.06
CA ALA A 19 29.60 -10.53 19.70
C ALA A 19 30.72 -10.48 18.64
N PHE A 20 31.78 -9.71 18.88
CA PHE A 20 32.90 -9.58 17.94
C PHE A 20 33.83 -10.80 17.97
N THR A 21 34.04 -11.42 19.13
CA THR A 21 34.80 -12.68 19.23
C THR A 21 34.06 -13.86 18.60
N CYS A 22 32.73 -13.95 18.73
CA CYS A 22 31.96 -15.00 18.05
C CYS A 22 31.99 -14.86 16.52
N PHE A 23 31.96 -13.64 15.98
CA PHE A 23 31.99 -13.44 14.52
C PHE A 23 33.35 -13.82 13.90
N LEU A 24 34.46 -13.59 14.61
CA LEU A 24 35.80 -13.98 14.16
C LEU A 24 36.04 -15.51 14.22
N ILE A 25 35.40 -16.20 15.15
CA ILE A 25 35.49 -17.67 15.27
C ILE A 25 34.76 -18.35 14.09
N VAL A 26 33.64 -17.80 13.62
CA VAL A 26 32.90 -18.36 12.49
C VAL A 26 33.61 -18.13 11.14
N VAL A 27 34.39 -17.05 11.01
CA VAL A 27 35.05 -16.69 9.74
C VAL A 27 36.40 -17.40 9.52
N THR A 28 36.94 -18.12 10.52
CA THR A 28 38.28 -18.74 10.41
C THR A 28 38.32 -20.24 10.69
N TRP A 29 37.25 -20.96 10.36
CA TRP A 29 37.22 -22.44 10.41
C TRP A 29 38.02 -23.09 9.27
N ASN A 30 39.29 -22.71 9.07
CA ASN A 30 40.21 -23.54 8.27
C ASN A 30 41.71 -23.30 8.49
N ASN A 31 42.17 -22.53 9.50
CA ASN A 31 43.60 -22.49 9.81
C ASN A 31 43.89 -22.05 11.24
N PHE A 32 44.07 -23.04 12.13
CA PHE A 32 44.34 -22.86 13.56
C PHE A 32 45.63 -22.06 13.86
N ASN A 33 46.59 -22.06 12.93
CA ASN A 33 47.87 -21.34 13.10
C ASN A 33 47.78 -19.82 12.86
N ALA A 34 46.75 -19.32 12.17
CA ALA A 34 46.58 -17.87 11.93
C ALA A 34 46.01 -17.14 13.16
N ALA A 35 45.22 -17.83 13.99
CA ALA A 35 44.60 -17.28 15.18
C ALA A 35 45.62 -16.94 16.29
N LEU A 36 46.69 -17.74 16.42
CA LEU A 36 47.71 -17.54 17.45
C LEU A 36 48.64 -16.36 17.12
N ALA A 37 48.97 -16.16 15.84
CA ALA A 37 49.75 -15.00 15.38
C ALA A 37 48.98 -13.68 15.53
N GLY A 38 47.66 -13.69 15.29
CA GLY A 38 46.80 -12.52 15.49
C GLY A 38 46.69 -12.08 16.95
N HIS A 39 46.65 -13.04 17.88
CA HIS A 39 46.51 -12.73 19.31
C HIS A 39 47.76 -12.07 19.91
N GLN A 40 48.96 -12.46 19.47
CA GLN A 40 50.22 -11.84 19.92
C GLN A 40 50.43 -10.43 19.34
N LEU A 41 49.94 -10.17 18.12
CA LEU A 41 50.01 -8.84 17.51
C LEU A 41 49.05 -7.84 18.17
N LEU A 42 47.85 -8.29 18.54
CA LEU A 42 46.83 -7.47 19.20
C LEU A 42 47.23 -7.04 20.63
N GLN A 43 47.95 -7.88 21.37
CA GLN A 43 48.49 -7.49 22.69
C GLN A 43 49.60 -6.43 22.60
N LYS A 44 50.46 -6.47 21.55
CA LYS A 44 51.49 -5.45 21.33
C LYS A 44 50.93 -4.10 20.88
N ILE A 45 49.80 -4.09 20.19
CA ILE A 45 49.17 -2.84 19.73
C ILE A 45 48.48 -2.10 20.87
N TRP A 46 47.88 -2.82 21.82
CA TRP A 46 47.13 -2.22 22.94
C TRP A 46 48.02 -1.45 23.94
N SER A 47 49.30 -1.80 24.07
CA SER A 47 50.26 -1.10 24.95
C SER A 47 50.82 0.21 24.35
N SER A 48 50.53 0.52 23.08
CA SER A 48 51.14 1.66 22.37
C SER A 48 50.22 2.89 22.20
N GLY A 49 48.97 2.83 22.66
CA GLY A 49 48.06 3.99 22.69
C GLY A 49 47.68 4.59 21.33
N ARG A 50 47.99 3.95 20.20
CA ARG A 50 47.59 4.43 18.86
C ARG A 50 46.21 3.89 18.47
N ARG A 51 45.32 4.78 18.03
CA ARG A 51 44.04 4.41 17.38
C ARG A 51 44.35 3.63 16.10
N LEU A 52 43.97 2.36 16.05
CA LEU A 52 43.97 1.60 14.80
C LEU A 52 42.62 1.81 14.08
N ILE A 53 42.66 2.51 12.95
CA ILE A 53 41.67 2.38 11.89
C ILE A 53 41.99 1.05 11.20
N PHE A 54 41.14 0.04 11.38
CA PHE A 54 41.26 -1.21 10.63
C PHE A 54 40.86 -0.96 9.18
N TYR A 55 41.85 -0.79 8.30
CA TYR A 55 41.70 -0.96 6.86
C TYR A 55 41.75 -2.46 6.53
N LEU A 56 40.59 -3.09 6.34
CA LEU A 56 40.50 -4.34 5.58
C LEU A 56 40.23 -3.97 4.12
N PRO A 57 41.11 -4.27 3.15
CA PRO A 57 40.93 -3.83 1.77
C PRO A 57 39.71 -4.54 1.14
N GLY A 58 38.79 -3.77 0.56
CA GLY A 58 37.77 -4.26 -0.39
C GLY A 58 36.35 -4.44 0.15
N ILE A 59 36.13 -5.20 1.24
CA ILE A 59 34.77 -5.60 1.64
C ILE A 59 34.16 -4.63 2.67
N GLY A 60 34.93 -4.13 3.62
CA GLY A 60 34.44 -3.25 4.70
C GLY A 60 34.05 -1.85 4.22
N GLN A 61 34.85 -1.24 3.34
CA GLN A 61 34.56 0.09 2.80
C GLN A 61 33.33 0.07 1.89
N SER A 62 33.15 -0.97 1.07
CA SER A 62 31.98 -1.10 0.19
C SER A 62 30.68 -1.35 0.96
N PHE A 63 30.75 -2.06 2.09
CA PHE A 63 29.61 -2.28 2.98
C PHE A 63 29.26 -1.01 3.77
N VAL A 64 30.25 -0.32 4.35
CA VAL A 64 30.04 0.95 5.06
C VAL A 64 29.54 2.03 4.10
N ASN A 65 30.09 2.11 2.89
CA ASN A 65 29.62 3.05 1.86
C ASN A 65 28.20 2.72 1.40
N ARG A 66 27.84 1.43 1.24
CA ARG A 66 26.45 1.03 0.92
C ARG A 66 25.48 1.39 2.03
N MET A 67 25.81 1.11 3.29
CA MET A 67 24.97 1.53 4.42
C MET A 67 24.85 3.06 4.53
N ALA A 68 25.92 3.81 4.24
CA ALA A 68 25.88 5.26 4.22
C ALA A 68 25.05 5.81 3.05
N GLN A 69 25.16 5.21 1.85
CA GLN A 69 24.34 5.54 0.68
C GLN A 69 22.86 5.19 0.90
N GLU A 70 22.55 4.02 1.45
CA GLU A 70 21.18 3.61 1.80
C GLU A 70 20.59 4.51 2.89
N LYS A 71 21.39 4.90 3.88
CA LYS A 71 20.97 5.84 4.93
C LYS A 71 20.69 7.24 4.35
N ASN A 72 21.58 7.75 3.51
CA ASN A 72 21.37 9.04 2.82
C ASN A 72 20.17 8.99 1.87
N SER A 73 19.94 7.86 1.20
CA SER A 73 18.76 7.62 0.34
C SER A 73 17.47 7.59 1.15
N THR A 74 17.47 6.89 2.29
CA THR A 74 16.29 6.81 3.17
C THR A 74 15.94 8.16 3.79
N GLU A 75 16.95 8.94 4.20
CA GLU A 75 16.75 10.29 4.73
C GLU A 75 16.13 11.22 3.68
N PHE A 76 16.59 11.15 2.43
CA PHE A 76 16.00 11.88 1.31
C PHE A 76 14.53 11.50 1.10
N ILE A 77 14.18 10.20 1.11
CA ILE A 77 12.80 9.73 0.96
C ILE A 77 11.93 10.22 2.14
N LEU A 78 12.43 10.14 3.38
CA LEU A 78 11.71 10.66 4.56
C LEU A 78 11.47 12.16 4.46
N GLN A 79 12.46 12.93 4.01
CA GLN A 79 12.31 14.36 3.78
C GLN A 79 11.21 14.63 2.74
N ARG A 80 11.19 13.88 1.63
CA ARG A 80 10.13 13.98 0.62
C ARG A 80 8.74 13.70 1.22
N LEU A 81 8.60 12.64 2.04
CA LEU A 81 7.34 12.31 2.74
C LEU A 81 6.87 13.43 3.67
N GLN A 82 7.80 14.05 4.40
CA GLN A 82 7.52 15.17 5.30
C GLN A 82 7.14 16.43 4.51
N THR A 83 7.84 16.73 3.42
CA THR A 83 7.53 17.86 2.53
C THR A 83 6.15 17.71 1.92
N ARG A 84 5.77 16.51 1.45
CA ARG A 84 4.41 16.22 0.96
C ARG A 84 3.36 16.48 2.05
N ALA A 85 3.59 15.99 3.27
CA ALA A 85 2.68 16.22 4.39
C ALA A 85 2.59 17.71 4.77
N LEU A 86 3.69 18.46 4.71
CA LEU A 86 3.72 19.90 4.96
C LEU A 86 2.94 20.67 3.89
N ASN A 87 3.16 20.36 2.62
CA ASN A 87 2.45 20.99 1.49
C ASN A 87 0.94 20.78 1.61
N MET A 88 0.50 19.56 1.94
CA MET A 88 -0.90 19.26 2.20
C MET A 88 -1.46 20.11 3.36
N LYS A 89 -0.72 20.26 4.46
CA LYS A 89 -1.14 21.12 5.59
C LYS A 89 -1.26 22.59 5.20
N VAL A 90 -0.35 23.09 4.36
CA VAL A 90 -0.42 24.45 3.82
C VAL A 90 -1.66 24.61 2.93
N ALA A 91 -1.91 23.66 2.03
CA ALA A 91 -3.10 23.66 1.18
C ALA A 91 -4.40 23.60 2.00
N CYS A 92 -4.45 22.81 3.07
CA CYS A 92 -5.56 22.78 4.03
C CYS A 92 -5.83 24.16 4.66
N ARG A 93 -4.79 24.89 5.07
CA ARG A 93 -4.92 26.23 5.67
C ARG A 93 -5.38 27.28 4.66
N ASN A 94 -4.80 27.25 3.47
CA ASN A 94 -5.11 28.23 2.43
C ASN A 94 -6.54 28.07 1.89
N ASN A 95 -7.08 26.85 1.94
CA ASN A 95 -8.44 26.54 1.50
C ASN A 95 -9.37 26.24 2.68
N ALA A 96 -9.14 26.90 3.83
CA ALA A 96 -9.90 26.62 5.05
C ALA A 96 -11.42 26.78 4.84
N PHE A 97 -11.85 27.72 4.00
CA PHE A 97 -13.26 27.90 3.66
C PHE A 97 -13.86 26.72 2.88
N MET A 98 -13.09 26.04 2.02
CA MET A 98 -13.54 24.83 1.29
C MET A 98 -13.54 23.57 2.16
N PHE A 99 -12.62 23.47 3.13
CA PHE A 99 -12.43 22.24 3.91
C PHE A 99 -13.00 22.28 5.33
N TYR A 100 -13.43 23.45 5.85
CA TYR A 100 -13.92 23.58 7.22
C TYR A 100 -15.36 24.10 7.35
N ASN A 101 -16.10 24.33 6.26
CA ASN A 101 -17.46 24.87 6.27
C ASN A 101 -18.60 23.84 6.35
N GLU A 102 -18.34 22.58 6.69
CA GLU A 102 -19.38 21.71 7.22
C GLU A 102 -19.44 21.92 8.73
N THR A 103 -20.55 22.54 9.18
CA THR A 103 -20.96 22.60 10.60
C THR A 103 -20.67 21.27 11.28
N GLU A 104 -20.11 21.32 12.48
CA GLU A 104 -19.76 20.19 13.35
C GLU A 104 -20.89 19.17 13.53
N ASN A 105 -21.15 18.34 12.52
CA ASN A 105 -21.86 17.09 12.70
C ASN A 105 -20.85 16.07 13.18
N SER A 106 -20.65 16.07 14.50
CA SER A 106 -19.87 15.14 15.32
C SER A 106 -20.05 13.65 14.97
N SER A 107 -21.10 13.28 14.24
CA SER A 107 -21.39 11.92 13.80
C SER A 107 -20.49 11.40 12.65
N ALA A 108 -20.01 12.26 11.73
CA ALA A 108 -19.18 11.82 10.60
C ALA A 108 -17.75 11.44 11.01
N ILE A 109 -17.20 12.15 11.99
CA ILE A 109 -15.88 11.93 12.61
C ILE A 109 -15.73 10.48 13.10
N SER A 110 -16.83 9.89 13.61
CA SER A 110 -16.84 8.53 14.15
C SER A 110 -16.67 7.40 13.12
N SER A 111 -16.95 7.65 11.83
CA SER A 111 -16.95 6.59 10.81
C SER A 111 -15.56 6.34 10.22
N GLN A 112 -14.72 7.37 10.17
CA GLN A 112 -13.37 7.30 9.56
C GLN A 112 -12.28 7.01 10.58
N GLU A 113 -12.47 7.36 11.85
CA GLU A 113 -11.62 6.87 12.96
C GLU A 113 -11.65 5.33 13.05
N LYS A 114 -12.70 4.67 12.55
CA LYS A 114 -12.75 3.20 12.37
C LYS A 114 -11.69 2.68 11.40
N SER A 115 -11.13 3.56 10.56
CA SER A 115 -10.10 3.22 9.57
C SER A 115 -8.69 3.55 10.04
N PHE A 116 -8.52 4.10 11.25
CA PHE A 116 -7.19 4.30 11.84
C PHE A 116 -6.70 3.01 12.47
N LEU A 117 -5.50 2.60 12.06
CA LEU A 117 -4.80 1.46 12.61
C LEU A 117 -3.70 1.91 13.55
N VAL A 118 -3.61 1.26 14.71
CA VAL A 118 -2.65 1.54 15.76
C VAL A 118 -1.63 0.40 15.84
N ASN A 119 -0.35 0.75 15.99
CA ASN A 119 0.65 -0.17 16.50
C ASN A 119 1.37 0.49 17.68
N ARG A 120 1.16 -0.04 18.89
CA ARG A 120 1.70 0.53 20.13
C ARG A 120 3.21 0.32 20.28
N GLU A 121 3.73 -0.83 19.84
CA GLU A 121 5.16 -1.18 19.92
C GLU A 121 6.02 -0.15 19.18
N HIS A 122 5.62 0.19 17.96
CA HIS A 122 6.33 1.11 17.07
C HIS A 122 5.76 2.54 17.10
N ARG A 123 4.74 2.81 17.93
CA ARG A 123 4.03 4.10 18.05
C ARG A 123 3.59 4.65 16.69
N LEU A 124 2.92 3.80 15.91
CA LEU A 124 2.41 4.15 14.58
C LEU A 124 0.89 4.35 14.61
N LEU A 125 0.44 5.37 13.89
CA LEU A 125 -0.97 5.59 13.59
C LEU A 125 -1.13 5.73 12.07
N TYR A 126 -1.74 4.73 11.45
CA TYR A 126 -1.93 4.67 10.00
C TYR A 126 -3.39 4.86 9.63
N TRP A 127 -3.67 5.73 8.65
CA TRP A 127 -5.03 5.86 8.13
C TRP A 127 -5.25 5.03 6.88
N ALA A 128 -6.06 3.99 7.01
CA ALA A 128 -6.34 3.02 5.95
C ALA A 128 -7.43 3.49 4.98
N ILE A 129 -7.14 4.50 4.14
CA ILE A 129 -8.06 4.93 3.07
C ILE A 129 -8.15 3.83 1.99
N PRO A 130 -9.30 3.61 1.34
CA PRO A 130 -9.39 2.65 0.25
C PRO A 130 -8.55 3.01 -0.98
N LYS A 131 -8.14 1.97 -1.71
CA LYS A 131 -7.54 2.04 -3.05
C LYS A 131 -6.17 2.73 -3.14
N ILE A 132 -5.55 2.97 -1.99
CA ILE A 132 -4.19 3.52 -1.78
C ILE A 132 -3.26 2.48 -1.12
N ALA A 133 -3.36 1.20 -1.55
CA ALA A 133 -2.63 0.07 -0.95
C ALA A 133 -2.92 -0.21 0.55
N SER A 134 -4.10 0.16 1.05
CA SER A 134 -4.49 -0.11 2.44
C SER A 134 -4.55 -1.58 2.83
N SER A 135 -4.76 -2.50 1.89
CA SER A 135 -4.70 -3.95 2.19
C SER A 135 -3.28 -4.38 2.59
N PHE A 136 -2.26 -3.81 1.96
CA PHE A 136 -0.86 -4.12 2.25
C PHE A 136 -0.47 -3.64 3.66
N TRP A 137 -0.79 -2.39 3.99
CA TRP A 137 -0.52 -1.87 5.33
C TRP A 137 -1.34 -2.54 6.43
N LYS A 138 -2.58 -2.97 6.14
CA LYS A 138 -3.36 -3.82 7.06
C LYS A 138 -2.63 -5.13 7.37
N ARG A 139 -2.04 -5.78 6.35
CA ARG A 139 -1.21 -7.00 6.55
C ARG A 139 0.03 -6.69 7.39
N ILE A 140 0.74 -5.60 7.12
CA ILE A 140 1.89 -5.18 7.93
C ILE A 140 1.49 -5.01 9.40
N PHE A 141 0.44 -4.23 9.69
CA PHE A 141 0.00 -4.01 11.07
C PHE A 141 -0.43 -5.31 11.74
N ARG A 142 -1.02 -6.24 10.99
CA ARG A 142 -1.39 -7.56 11.48
C ARG A 142 -0.17 -8.43 11.82
N VAL A 143 0.90 -8.39 11.02
CA VAL A 143 2.17 -9.06 11.34
C VAL A 143 2.85 -8.45 12.56
N LEU A 144 2.76 -7.13 12.71
CA LEU A 144 3.34 -6.39 13.83
C LEU A 144 2.47 -6.41 15.10
N ASP A 145 1.27 -6.98 15.03
CA ASP A 145 0.40 -7.09 16.20
C ASP A 145 0.88 -8.20 17.12
N SER A 146 0.78 -7.99 18.43
CA SER A 146 1.20 -8.97 19.43
C SER A 146 0.43 -10.29 19.38
N SER A 147 -0.75 -10.31 18.74
CA SER A 147 -1.54 -11.53 18.54
C SER A 147 -1.08 -12.34 17.31
N ASN A 148 -0.08 -11.87 16.56
CA ASN A 148 0.39 -12.56 15.36
C ASN A 148 1.03 -13.91 15.73
N LYS A 149 0.84 -14.92 14.88
CA LYS A 149 1.50 -16.23 15.09
C LYS A 149 2.96 -16.12 14.69
N ASP A 150 3.83 -16.77 15.46
CA ASP A 150 5.27 -16.81 15.14
C ASP A 150 5.51 -17.31 13.70
N GLY A 151 6.33 -16.58 12.96
CA GLY A 151 6.69 -16.90 11.57
C GLY A 151 5.67 -16.47 10.50
N GLN A 152 4.52 -15.88 10.87
CA GLN A 152 3.55 -15.39 9.89
C GLN A 152 4.03 -14.10 9.22
N THR A 153 4.07 -14.09 7.88
CA THR A 153 4.44 -12.93 7.06
C THR A 153 3.23 -12.25 6.42
N ILE A 154 3.43 -11.09 5.79
CA ILE A 154 2.38 -10.38 5.06
C ILE A 154 1.74 -11.21 3.93
N PHE A 155 2.47 -12.17 3.37
CA PHE A 155 2.00 -13.04 2.28
C PHE A 155 1.10 -14.17 2.78
N ASN A 156 1.19 -14.51 4.07
CA ASN A 156 0.34 -15.52 4.68
C ASN A 156 -1.02 -14.97 5.13
N ILE A 157 -1.24 -13.66 5.08
CA ILE A 157 -2.47 -13.01 5.54
C ILE A 157 -3.38 -12.75 4.34
N THR A 158 -4.50 -13.45 4.29
CA THR A 158 -5.48 -13.30 3.22
C THR A 158 -6.10 -11.90 3.20
N ASN A 159 -6.66 -11.51 2.06
CA ASN A 159 -7.39 -10.23 1.97
C ASN A 159 -8.54 -10.17 2.99
N MET A 160 -9.25 -11.28 3.18
CA MET A 160 -10.35 -11.38 4.14
C MET A 160 -9.90 -11.15 5.58
N GLU A 161 -8.81 -11.80 6.01
CA GLU A 161 -8.25 -11.61 7.35
C GLU A 161 -7.79 -10.17 7.58
N ALA A 162 -7.19 -9.54 6.56
CA ALA A 162 -6.75 -8.15 6.64
C ALA A 162 -7.91 -7.15 6.81
N HIS A 163 -9.11 -7.46 6.32
CA HIS A 163 -10.24 -6.51 6.33
C HIS A 163 -11.36 -6.84 7.33
N LEU A 164 -11.66 -8.10 7.58
CA LEU A 164 -12.81 -8.50 8.42
C LEU A 164 -12.40 -8.89 9.85
N ASN A 165 -11.23 -9.50 10.02
CA ASN A 165 -10.78 -10.05 11.31
C ASN A 165 -9.69 -9.17 11.93
N VAL A 166 -9.92 -7.85 11.93
CA VAL A 166 -8.97 -6.86 12.47
C VAL A 166 -8.98 -6.92 14.00
N PRO A 167 -7.84 -7.19 14.66
CA PRO A 167 -7.73 -7.17 16.12
C PRO A 167 -8.15 -5.82 16.73
N GLN A 168 -8.82 -5.86 17.88
CA GLN A 168 -9.17 -4.63 18.61
C GLN A 168 -7.92 -3.81 19.00
N SER A 169 -6.79 -4.47 19.27
CA SER A 169 -5.50 -3.80 19.50
C SER A 169 -5.00 -2.98 18.32
N MET A 170 -5.48 -3.26 17.11
CA MET A 170 -5.16 -2.45 15.94
C MET A 170 -6.15 -1.32 15.73
N VAL A 171 -7.34 -1.35 16.33
CA VAL A 171 -8.41 -0.38 16.03
C VAL A 171 -8.29 0.83 16.97
N PHE A 172 -8.05 2.02 16.42
CA PHE A 172 -7.93 3.26 17.20
C PHE A 172 -9.11 3.50 18.15
N LEU A 173 -10.33 3.28 17.66
CA LEU A 173 -11.56 3.46 18.44
C LEU A 173 -11.77 2.43 19.56
N SER A 174 -10.97 1.37 19.62
CA SER A 174 -11.02 0.39 20.72
C SER A 174 -10.27 0.87 21.98
N TYR A 175 -9.52 1.98 21.89
CA TYR A 175 -8.82 2.59 23.02
C TYR A 175 -9.67 3.63 23.74
N SER A 176 -9.36 3.90 25.01
CA SER A 176 -10.01 4.98 25.77
C SER A 176 -9.65 6.36 25.22
N ARG A 177 -10.50 7.37 25.45
CA ARG A 177 -10.22 8.75 24.97
C ARG A 177 -8.86 9.30 25.41
N PRO A 178 -8.41 9.13 26.68
CA PRO A 178 -7.09 9.58 27.09
C PRO A 178 -5.95 8.88 26.31
N GLU A 179 -6.10 7.59 26.02
CA GLU A 179 -5.13 6.86 25.20
C GLU A 179 -5.12 7.36 23.75
N GLN A 180 -6.30 7.60 23.18
CA GLN A 180 -6.45 8.16 21.83
C GLN A 180 -5.77 9.54 21.71
N GLU A 181 -5.93 10.42 22.70
CA GLU A 181 -5.27 11.73 22.75
C GLU A 181 -3.74 11.59 22.78
N VAL A 182 -3.22 10.68 23.62
CA VAL A 182 -1.79 10.38 23.67
C VAL A 182 -1.29 9.84 22.32
N MET A 183 -2.05 8.97 21.66
CA MET A 183 -1.70 8.45 20.33
C MET A 183 -1.67 9.58 19.29
N LEU A 184 -2.72 10.39 19.21
CA LEU A 184 -2.81 11.51 18.27
C LEU A 184 -1.70 12.55 18.45
N ALA A 185 -1.22 12.73 19.69
CA ALA A 185 -0.17 13.68 20.03
C ALA A 185 1.25 13.13 19.84
N SER A 186 1.47 11.84 20.05
CA SER A 186 2.83 11.28 20.20
C SER A 186 3.19 10.15 19.22
N TYR A 187 2.26 9.66 18.41
CA TYR A 187 2.52 8.60 17.44
C TYR A 187 2.91 9.20 16.09
N SER A 188 3.73 8.46 15.34
CA SER A 188 4.03 8.79 13.95
C SER A 188 2.79 8.53 13.10
N LYS A 189 2.22 9.61 12.55
CA LYS A 189 0.97 9.59 11.80
C LYS A 189 1.27 9.59 10.31
N PHE A 190 0.78 8.60 9.59
CA PHE A 190 1.01 8.54 8.15
C PHE A 190 -0.15 7.91 7.40
N PHE A 191 -0.21 8.22 6.11
CA PHE A 191 -1.09 7.56 5.17
C PHE A 191 -0.54 7.71 3.77
N PHE A 192 -1.16 7.01 2.82
CA PHE A 192 -0.79 7.09 1.42
C PHE A 192 -1.88 7.80 0.63
N VAL A 193 -1.49 8.39 -0.49
CA VAL A 193 -2.42 8.91 -1.49
C VAL A 193 -2.08 8.31 -2.83
N ARG A 194 -2.98 8.51 -3.79
CA ARG A 194 -2.82 8.08 -5.16
C ARG A 194 -3.41 9.15 -6.06
N GLU A 195 -2.86 9.26 -7.25
CA GLU A 195 -3.42 10.11 -8.28
C GLU A 195 -4.94 9.86 -8.45
N PRO A 196 -5.79 10.92 -8.45
CA PRO A 196 -7.24 10.77 -8.31
C PRO A 196 -7.92 9.92 -9.40
N TYR A 197 -7.52 10.11 -10.65
CA TYR A 197 -8.07 9.35 -11.78
C TYR A 197 -7.66 7.88 -11.70
N SER A 198 -6.40 7.61 -11.37
CA SER A 198 -5.87 6.27 -11.11
C SER A 198 -6.59 5.58 -9.96
N ARG A 199 -6.95 6.33 -8.90
CA ARG A 199 -7.74 5.83 -7.78
C ARG A 199 -9.16 5.45 -8.20
N LEU A 200 -9.87 6.32 -8.92
CA LEU A 200 -11.22 6.05 -9.41
C LEU A 200 -11.26 4.84 -10.37
N PHE A 201 -10.33 4.78 -11.33
CA PHE A 201 -10.20 3.63 -12.22
C PHE A 201 -9.92 2.33 -11.45
N SER A 202 -9.07 2.38 -10.42
CA SER A 202 -8.82 1.21 -9.57
C SER A 202 -10.02 0.79 -8.74
N ALA A 203 -10.88 1.73 -8.34
CA ALA A 203 -12.14 1.43 -7.68
C ALA A 203 -13.09 0.72 -8.65
N TYR A 204 -13.24 1.21 -9.88
CA TYR A 204 -14.03 0.54 -10.93
C TYR A 204 -13.59 -0.91 -11.16
N VAL A 205 -12.29 -1.11 -11.43
CA VAL A 205 -11.72 -2.44 -11.73
C VAL A 205 -11.91 -3.43 -10.59
N ASP A 206 -11.81 -2.98 -9.33
CA ASP A 206 -11.99 -3.87 -8.17
C ASP A 206 -13.45 -4.07 -7.76
N LYS A 207 -14.32 -3.06 -7.95
CA LYS A 207 -15.68 -3.05 -7.40
C LYS A 207 -16.77 -3.39 -8.41
N LEU A 208 -16.58 -3.09 -9.70
CA LEU A 208 -17.61 -3.24 -10.72
C LEU A 208 -17.21 -4.18 -11.84
N LEU A 209 -15.92 -4.22 -12.22
CA LEU A 209 -15.50 -5.09 -13.32
C LEU A 209 -15.58 -6.58 -12.97
N ILE A 210 -15.44 -6.94 -11.68
CA ILE A 210 -15.60 -8.31 -11.19
C ILE A 210 -16.59 -8.40 -10.03
N PRO A 211 -17.33 -9.52 -9.95
CA PRO A 211 -18.23 -9.76 -8.83
C PRO A 211 -17.51 -9.76 -7.47
N ASN A 212 -18.09 -9.00 -6.55
CA ASN A 212 -17.66 -8.88 -5.16
C ASN A 212 -18.83 -8.41 -4.28
N GLY A 213 -18.78 -8.70 -2.99
CA GLY A 213 -19.86 -8.34 -2.05
C GLY A 213 -20.10 -6.84 -1.88
N LEU A 214 -19.10 -5.98 -2.15
CA LEU A 214 -19.25 -4.52 -2.03
C LEU A 214 -20.06 -3.90 -3.17
N GLY A 215 -20.16 -4.56 -4.33
CA GLY A 215 -21.05 -4.15 -5.41
C GLY A 215 -22.51 -4.01 -4.95
N LYS A 216 -22.94 -4.76 -3.93
CA LYS A 216 -24.27 -4.67 -3.34
C LYS A 216 -24.52 -3.34 -2.63
N THR A 217 -23.54 -2.86 -1.85
CA THR A 217 -23.63 -1.58 -1.16
C THR A 217 -23.70 -0.45 -2.17
N LEU A 218 -22.82 -0.47 -3.16
CA LEU A 218 -22.81 0.52 -4.23
C LEU A 218 -24.10 0.50 -5.06
N LYS A 219 -24.65 -0.68 -5.37
CA LYS A 219 -25.96 -0.80 -6.04
C LYS A 219 -27.05 -0.10 -5.26
N LYS A 220 -27.14 -0.32 -3.95
CA LYS A 220 -28.15 0.31 -3.09
C LYS A 220 -28.03 1.83 -3.11
N GLU A 221 -26.82 2.36 -3.07
CA GLU A 221 -26.56 3.80 -3.12
C GLU A 221 -26.94 4.40 -4.48
N MET A 222 -26.52 3.76 -5.58
CA MET A 222 -26.84 4.21 -6.93
C MET A 222 -28.36 4.16 -7.20
N VAL A 223 -29.05 3.12 -6.74
CA VAL A 223 -30.51 3.03 -6.80
C VAL A 223 -31.18 4.12 -5.97
N LYS A 224 -30.75 4.31 -4.72
CA LYS A 224 -31.31 5.35 -3.83
C LYS A 224 -31.14 6.76 -4.41
N SER A 225 -30.05 6.98 -5.15
CA SER A 225 -29.80 8.26 -5.81
C SER A 225 -30.61 8.49 -7.09
N GLY A 226 -31.36 7.48 -7.56
CA GLY A 226 -32.07 7.49 -8.84
C GLY A 226 -31.19 7.27 -10.06
N PHE A 227 -29.88 7.01 -9.88
CA PHE A 227 -28.94 6.83 -10.98
C PHE A 227 -29.07 5.46 -11.66
N LEU A 228 -29.40 4.41 -10.89
CA LEU A 228 -29.49 3.04 -11.39
C LEU A 228 -30.86 2.43 -11.10
N ASP A 229 -31.46 1.76 -12.07
CA ASP A 229 -32.69 0.99 -11.86
C ASP A 229 -32.42 -0.25 -10.97
N THR A 230 -33.40 -0.62 -10.14
CA THR A 230 -33.33 -1.79 -9.24
C THR A 230 -33.08 -3.11 -9.98
N SER A 231 -33.63 -3.26 -11.18
CA SER A 231 -33.50 -4.44 -12.04
C SER A 231 -32.11 -4.56 -12.66
N ARG A 232 -31.39 -3.44 -12.84
CA ARG A 232 -30.08 -3.45 -13.50
C ARG A 232 -29.02 -4.19 -12.70
N CYS A 233 -28.19 -4.92 -13.43
CA CYS A 233 -27.01 -5.57 -12.87
C CYS A 233 -25.94 -4.50 -12.59
N ILE A 234 -25.52 -4.34 -11.33
CA ILE A 234 -24.50 -3.34 -10.96
C ILE A 234 -23.16 -3.62 -11.63
N TRP A 235 -22.86 -4.88 -11.94
CA TRP A 235 -21.66 -5.28 -12.69
C TRP A 235 -21.71 -4.89 -14.17
N ASN A 236 -22.87 -4.52 -14.71
CA ASN A 236 -23.00 -4.00 -16.08
C ASN A 236 -22.98 -2.47 -16.13
N VAL A 237 -22.61 -1.82 -15.03
CA VAL A 237 -22.30 -0.38 -15.04
C VAL A 237 -20.93 -0.21 -15.71
N SER A 238 -20.90 0.58 -16.78
CA SER A 238 -19.70 0.96 -17.51
C SER A 238 -18.83 1.93 -16.70
N PHE A 239 -17.57 2.09 -17.11
CA PHE A 239 -16.69 3.06 -16.47
C PHE A 239 -17.19 4.50 -16.65
N ALA A 240 -17.75 4.82 -17.83
CA ALA A 240 -18.34 6.13 -18.11
C ALA A 240 -19.54 6.43 -17.19
N GLU A 241 -20.45 5.48 -17.00
CA GLU A 241 -21.57 5.62 -16.07
C GLU A 241 -21.09 5.84 -14.63
N LEU A 242 -20.09 5.08 -14.17
CA LEU A 242 -19.52 5.29 -12.83
C LEU A 242 -18.90 6.69 -12.70
N CYS A 243 -18.14 7.12 -13.69
CA CYS A 243 -17.49 8.43 -13.69
C CYS A 243 -18.52 9.57 -13.60
N HIS A 244 -19.57 9.50 -14.41
CA HIS A 244 -20.66 10.47 -14.37
C HIS A 244 -21.37 10.46 -13.01
N TYR A 245 -21.67 9.27 -12.46
CA TYR A 245 -22.26 9.14 -11.13
C TYR A 245 -21.40 9.81 -10.04
N VAL A 246 -20.10 9.52 -10.00
CA VAL A 246 -19.17 10.06 -9.00
C VAL A 246 -19.02 11.57 -9.14
N ALA A 247 -18.85 12.07 -10.35
CA ALA A 247 -18.71 13.51 -10.58
C ALA A 247 -19.99 14.26 -10.19
N ASN A 248 -21.16 13.78 -10.64
CA ASN A 248 -22.45 14.37 -10.32
C ASN A 248 -22.71 14.39 -8.80
N ALA A 249 -22.50 13.26 -8.12
CA ALA A 249 -22.71 13.17 -6.69
C ALA A 249 -21.74 14.05 -5.90
N THR A 250 -20.48 14.15 -6.33
CA THR A 250 -19.45 14.99 -5.70
C THR A 250 -19.80 16.48 -5.83
N LEU A 251 -20.13 16.92 -7.04
CA LEU A 251 -20.51 18.32 -7.33
C LEU A 251 -21.83 18.71 -6.65
N SER A 252 -22.74 17.75 -6.47
CA SER A 252 -24.02 17.95 -5.78
C SER A 252 -23.91 17.87 -4.25
N GLY A 253 -22.74 17.55 -3.68
CA GLY A 253 -22.58 17.30 -2.25
C GLY A 253 -23.37 16.09 -1.72
N ARG A 254 -23.71 15.13 -2.59
CA ARG A 254 -24.44 13.91 -2.20
C ARG A 254 -23.50 12.88 -1.57
N PRO A 255 -23.96 12.06 -0.61
CA PRO A 255 -23.17 10.95 -0.08
C PRO A 255 -22.82 9.94 -1.17
N ILE A 256 -21.57 9.45 -1.14
CA ILE A 256 -21.04 8.41 -2.05
C ILE A 256 -20.26 7.40 -1.20
N ASP A 257 -20.27 6.13 -1.61
CA ASP A 257 -19.38 5.09 -1.08
C ASP A 257 -17.95 5.61 -0.90
N TYR A 258 -17.39 5.36 0.28
CA TYR A 258 -16.07 5.83 0.67
C TYR A 258 -14.91 5.32 -0.21
N HIS A 259 -15.09 4.25 -0.99
CA HIS A 259 -14.12 3.81 -2.00
C HIS A 259 -14.07 4.73 -3.23
N LEU A 260 -15.15 5.46 -3.49
CA LEU A 260 -15.30 6.37 -4.61
C LEU A 260 -15.19 7.84 -4.20
N LYS A 261 -15.43 8.15 -2.91
CA LYS A 261 -15.30 9.50 -2.36
C LYS A 261 -13.88 10.06 -2.62
N PRO A 262 -13.74 11.32 -3.07
CA PRO A 262 -12.45 12.03 -3.11
C PRO A 262 -11.72 12.00 -1.76
N ILE A 263 -10.40 12.21 -1.75
CA ILE A 263 -9.57 12.23 -0.53
C ILE A 263 -9.61 13.61 0.14
N SER A 264 -9.89 14.68 -0.60
CA SER A 264 -9.91 16.06 -0.15
C SER A 264 -11.17 16.35 0.64
N PHE A 265 -11.18 15.89 1.87
CA PHE A 265 -12.20 16.18 2.86
C PHE A 265 -11.56 16.71 4.14
N GLN A 266 -12.40 17.32 4.97
CA GLN A 266 -11.99 17.97 6.22
C GLN A 266 -11.10 17.09 7.10
N GLU A 267 -11.40 15.81 7.15
CA GLU A 267 -10.72 14.84 7.99
C GLU A 267 -9.28 14.56 7.51
N THR A 268 -8.95 14.77 6.23
CA THR A 268 -7.57 14.74 5.73
C THR A 268 -6.71 15.83 6.35
N CYS A 269 -7.29 17.02 6.51
CA CYS A 269 -6.64 18.13 7.21
C CYS A 269 -6.56 17.88 8.73
N ARG A 270 -7.57 17.25 9.33
CA ARG A 270 -7.62 16.95 10.78
C ARG A 270 -6.64 15.86 11.21
N PHE A 271 -6.41 14.82 10.39
CA PHE A 271 -5.51 13.72 10.76
C PHE A 271 -4.09 14.19 11.08
N ASN A 272 -3.66 15.32 10.47
CA ASN A 272 -2.39 15.98 10.75
C ASN A 272 -1.20 15.02 10.67
N ALA A 273 -1.09 14.30 9.55
CA ALA A 273 -0.02 13.35 9.30
C ALA A 273 1.38 13.99 9.37
N SER A 274 2.36 13.25 9.86
CA SER A 274 3.77 13.62 9.78
C SER A 274 4.43 13.14 8.49
N LEU A 275 3.91 12.06 7.88
CA LEU A 275 4.43 11.49 6.64
C LEU A 275 3.28 11.23 5.65
N LEU A 276 3.47 11.63 4.39
CA LEU A 276 2.50 11.41 3.31
C LEU A 276 3.14 10.67 2.15
N GLY A 277 2.79 9.39 2.01
CA GLY A 277 3.26 8.53 0.92
C GLY A 277 2.43 8.69 -0.35
N HIS A 278 3.04 8.46 -1.51
CA HIS A 278 2.35 8.39 -2.80
C HIS A 278 2.40 6.97 -3.32
N LEU A 279 1.33 6.48 -3.93
CA LEU A 279 1.29 5.12 -4.47
C LEU A 279 2.24 4.95 -5.65
N GLU A 280 2.54 6.03 -6.36
CA GLU A 280 3.49 6.10 -7.46
C GLU A 280 4.92 5.84 -6.97
N THR A 281 5.21 6.14 -5.70
CA THR A 281 6.49 5.90 -5.02
C THR A 281 6.36 4.90 -3.86
N PHE A 282 5.38 3.99 -3.94
CA PHE A 282 4.92 3.19 -2.81
C PHE A 282 6.02 2.36 -2.14
N THR A 283 6.84 1.68 -2.95
CA THR A 283 7.84 0.74 -2.46
C THR A 283 8.92 1.45 -1.64
N GLU A 284 9.48 2.54 -2.19
CA GLU A 284 10.50 3.34 -1.51
C GLU A 284 9.93 4.09 -0.28
N ASP A 285 8.73 4.67 -0.41
CA ASP A 285 8.04 5.34 0.71
C ASP A 285 7.76 4.36 1.86
N SER A 286 7.29 3.15 1.55
CA SER A 286 6.99 2.13 2.56
C SER A 286 8.25 1.65 3.27
N ARG A 287 9.33 1.39 2.53
CA ARG A 287 10.63 1.01 3.10
C ARG A 287 11.17 2.09 4.04
N ALA A 288 11.08 3.36 3.65
CA ALA A 288 11.53 4.47 4.48
C ALA A 288 10.70 4.62 5.76
N ILE A 289 9.37 4.49 5.69
CA ILE A 289 8.49 4.52 6.87
C ILE A 289 8.84 3.38 7.84
N LEU A 290 8.98 2.15 7.34
CA LEU A 290 9.35 0.99 8.16
C LEU A 290 10.72 1.17 8.82
N PHE A 291 11.71 1.63 8.06
CA PHE A 291 13.06 1.90 8.55
C PHE A 291 13.05 2.96 9.67
N SER A 292 12.38 4.10 9.44
CA SER A 292 12.26 5.17 10.44
C SER A 292 11.53 4.73 11.73
N SER A 293 10.74 3.66 11.64
CA SER A 293 9.98 3.08 12.76
C SER A 293 10.70 1.91 13.43
N ASN A 294 11.98 1.65 13.07
CA ASN A 294 12.77 0.52 13.55
C ASN A 294 12.14 -0.86 13.24
N ILE A 295 11.43 -0.97 12.10
CA ILE A 295 10.83 -2.22 11.63
C ILE A 295 11.72 -2.79 10.52
N SER A 296 12.30 -3.97 10.75
CA SER A 296 13.03 -4.69 9.70
C SER A 296 12.06 -5.25 8.65
N ILE A 297 12.42 -5.12 7.37
CA ILE A 297 11.67 -5.75 6.27
C ILE A 297 11.58 -7.27 6.48
N SER A 298 12.66 -7.92 6.95
CA SER A 298 12.62 -9.36 7.24
C SER A 298 11.63 -9.75 8.34
N LYS A 299 11.27 -8.84 9.26
CA LYS A 299 10.21 -9.08 10.27
C LYS A 299 8.84 -9.22 9.60
N ILE A 300 8.60 -8.52 8.50
CA ILE A 300 7.29 -8.51 7.81
C ILE A 300 7.22 -9.49 6.64
N SER A 301 8.33 -9.72 5.93
CA SER A 301 8.37 -10.53 4.71
C SER A 301 9.08 -11.86 4.86
N GLY A 302 9.68 -12.14 6.02
CA GLY A 302 10.53 -13.32 6.20
C GLY A 302 11.73 -13.29 5.25
N HIS A 303 11.96 -14.41 4.56
CA HIS A 303 13.07 -14.60 3.62
C HIS A 303 12.68 -14.37 2.15
N VAL A 304 11.50 -13.80 1.89
CA VAL A 304 11.08 -13.49 0.51
C VAL A 304 11.98 -12.39 -0.06
N LEU A 305 12.68 -12.72 -1.15
CA LEU A 305 13.61 -11.82 -1.83
C LEU A 305 12.88 -10.91 -2.82
N ASP A 306 11.95 -11.47 -3.60
CA ASP A 306 11.14 -10.74 -4.58
C ASP A 306 9.74 -10.46 -4.01
N LEU A 307 9.64 -9.38 -3.24
CA LEU A 307 8.39 -8.95 -2.60
C LEU A 307 7.33 -8.53 -3.62
N ASP A 308 7.77 -7.99 -4.76
CA ASP A 308 6.87 -7.44 -5.76
C ASP A 308 6.15 -8.58 -6.47
N SER A 309 6.88 -9.57 -7.00
CA SER A 309 6.26 -10.75 -7.60
C SER A 309 5.37 -11.52 -6.64
N GLU A 310 5.80 -11.71 -5.38
CA GLU A 310 4.99 -12.43 -4.39
C GLU A 310 3.69 -11.69 -4.07
N ASN A 311 3.72 -10.34 -4.03
CA ASN A 311 2.51 -9.53 -3.88
C ASN A 311 1.58 -9.65 -5.10
N GLU A 312 2.13 -9.64 -6.32
CA GLU A 312 1.37 -9.76 -7.57
C GLU A 312 0.69 -11.14 -7.67
N LEU A 313 1.43 -12.22 -7.41
CA LEU A 313 0.91 -13.60 -7.41
C LEU A 313 -0.09 -13.83 -6.27
N GLY A 314 0.19 -13.31 -5.08
CA GLY A 314 -0.75 -13.34 -3.95
C GLY A 314 -2.07 -12.65 -4.29
N TYR A 315 -2.02 -11.52 -5.02
CA TYR A 315 -3.22 -10.85 -5.50
C TYR A 315 -4.01 -11.70 -6.51
N ILE A 316 -3.33 -12.35 -7.47
CA ILE A 316 -3.97 -13.27 -8.43
C ILE A 316 -4.77 -14.34 -7.66
N ASN A 317 -4.14 -14.95 -6.65
CA ASN A 317 -4.79 -15.95 -5.82
C ASN A 317 -5.99 -15.39 -5.03
N ASP A 318 -5.79 -14.29 -4.30
CA ASP A 318 -6.84 -13.67 -3.47
C ASP A 318 -8.08 -13.29 -4.28
N ILE A 319 -7.88 -12.61 -5.41
CA ILE A 319 -8.98 -12.14 -6.24
C ILE A 319 -9.68 -13.30 -6.92
N THR A 320 -8.94 -14.31 -7.36
CA THR A 320 -9.54 -15.54 -7.93
C THR A 320 -10.42 -16.23 -6.91
N ALA A 321 -9.90 -16.49 -5.70
CA ALA A 321 -10.65 -17.14 -4.64
C ALA A 321 -11.93 -16.38 -4.30
N ARG A 322 -11.83 -15.05 -4.10
CA ARG A 322 -12.97 -14.18 -3.81
C ARG A 322 -14.01 -14.20 -4.92
N THR A 323 -13.59 -14.07 -6.18
CA THR A 323 -14.52 -14.08 -7.31
C THR A 323 -15.22 -15.44 -7.43
N MET A 324 -14.48 -16.54 -7.26
CA MET A 324 -15.03 -17.90 -7.32
C MET A 324 -16.03 -18.20 -6.20
N GLU A 325 -15.80 -17.66 -5.00
CA GLU A 325 -16.70 -17.76 -3.85
C GLU A 325 -18.03 -17.06 -4.14
N VAL A 326 -17.96 -15.81 -4.59
CA VAL A 326 -19.17 -14.98 -4.81
C VAL A 326 -19.97 -15.48 -6.01
N LEU A 327 -19.34 -16.11 -7.01
CA LEU A 327 -20.05 -16.69 -8.16
C LEU A 327 -21.03 -17.82 -7.82
N ASN A 328 -20.94 -18.39 -6.62
CA ASN A 328 -21.86 -19.41 -6.16
C ASN A 328 -23.05 -18.82 -5.38
N THR A 329 -23.13 -17.49 -5.22
CA THR A 329 -24.20 -16.84 -4.46
C THR A 329 -25.32 -16.35 -5.37
N ARG A 330 -26.52 -16.14 -4.80
CA ARG A 330 -27.64 -15.56 -5.53
C ARG A 330 -27.38 -14.10 -5.97
N GLU A 331 -26.36 -13.47 -5.41
CA GLU A 331 -26.13 -12.03 -5.53
C GLU A 331 -25.45 -11.66 -6.85
N THR A 332 -24.82 -12.63 -7.52
CA THR A 332 -24.23 -12.47 -8.85
C THR A 332 -25.06 -13.10 -9.96
N GLN A 333 -26.31 -13.49 -9.69
CA GLN A 333 -27.18 -14.13 -10.68
C GLN A 333 -27.40 -13.28 -11.95
N CYS A 334 -27.22 -11.96 -11.87
CA CYS A 334 -27.34 -11.09 -13.03
C CYS A 334 -26.10 -11.08 -13.95
N LEU A 335 -25.01 -11.77 -13.57
CA LEU A 335 -23.79 -11.89 -14.34
C LEU A 335 -23.46 -13.37 -14.59
N GLY A 336 -23.29 -13.74 -15.85
CA GLY A 336 -22.97 -15.13 -16.22
C GLY A 336 -21.61 -15.57 -15.66
N ARG A 337 -21.51 -16.85 -15.23
CA ARG A 337 -20.25 -17.40 -14.67
C ARG A 337 -19.08 -17.24 -15.64
N PHE A 338 -19.28 -17.62 -16.91
CA PHE A 338 -18.24 -17.50 -17.93
C PHE A 338 -17.77 -16.05 -18.11
N GLU A 339 -18.73 -15.11 -18.20
CA GLU A 339 -18.46 -13.69 -18.34
C GLU A 339 -17.66 -13.14 -17.15
N ALA A 340 -18.00 -13.54 -15.92
CA ALA A 340 -17.24 -13.13 -14.75
C ALA A 340 -15.79 -13.64 -14.75
N LEU A 341 -15.54 -14.87 -15.21
CA LEU A 341 -14.19 -15.42 -15.35
C LEU A 341 -13.40 -14.71 -16.45
N LEU A 342 -14.04 -14.38 -17.57
CA LEU A 342 -13.44 -13.59 -18.63
C LEU A 342 -13.05 -12.19 -18.13
N ARG A 343 -13.94 -11.53 -17.36
CA ARG A 343 -13.65 -10.23 -16.75
C ARG A 343 -12.55 -10.32 -15.69
N LEU A 344 -12.48 -11.40 -14.92
CA LEU A 344 -11.39 -11.67 -13.98
C LEU A 344 -10.03 -11.76 -14.71
N TRP A 345 -9.97 -12.46 -15.84
CA TRP A 345 -8.77 -12.47 -16.68
C TRP A 345 -8.41 -11.06 -17.18
N LYS A 346 -9.41 -10.30 -17.63
CA LYS A 346 -9.20 -8.90 -18.04
C LYS A 346 -8.71 -8.03 -16.88
N VAL A 347 -9.12 -8.27 -15.65
CA VAL A 347 -8.57 -7.59 -14.46
C VAL A 347 -7.08 -7.86 -14.33
N PHE A 348 -6.61 -9.10 -14.50
CA PHE A 348 -5.18 -9.41 -14.46
C PHE A 348 -4.40 -8.67 -15.56
N GLN A 349 -5.00 -8.53 -16.74
CA GLN A 349 -4.43 -7.73 -17.81
C GLN A 349 -4.42 -6.24 -17.45
N ILE A 350 -5.53 -5.65 -17.01
CA ILE A 350 -5.58 -4.22 -16.63
C ILE A 350 -4.59 -3.90 -15.50
N ARG A 351 -4.33 -4.86 -14.61
CA ARG A 351 -3.34 -4.70 -13.53
C ARG A 351 -1.89 -4.83 -13.98
N GLY A 352 -1.67 -5.29 -15.20
CA GLY A 352 -0.35 -5.55 -15.76
C GLY A 352 0.21 -6.93 -15.39
N PHE A 353 -0.49 -7.78 -14.65
CA PHE A 353 0.06 -9.09 -14.24
C PHE A 353 0.15 -10.07 -15.41
N ILE A 354 -0.81 -10.00 -16.32
CA ILE A 354 -0.85 -10.83 -17.52
C ILE A 354 -0.77 -9.92 -18.75
N SER A 355 0.06 -10.27 -19.73
CA SER A 355 0.15 -9.54 -20.99
C SER A 355 -1.21 -9.47 -21.69
N LYS A 356 -1.52 -8.30 -22.27
CA LYS A 356 -2.74 -8.10 -23.08
C LYS A 356 -2.83 -9.03 -24.29
N THR A 357 -1.71 -9.59 -24.74
CA THR A 357 -1.65 -10.54 -25.86
C THR A 357 -2.06 -11.96 -25.50
N ILE A 358 -2.07 -12.32 -24.22
CA ILE A 358 -2.43 -13.66 -23.76
C ILE A 358 -3.95 -13.74 -23.61
N SER A 359 -4.59 -14.47 -24.52
CA SER A 359 -6.04 -14.67 -24.53
C SER A 359 -6.52 -15.48 -23.33
N PHE A 360 -7.79 -15.28 -22.94
CA PHE A 360 -8.43 -16.10 -21.91
C PHE A 360 -8.39 -17.59 -22.29
N PRO A 361 -7.81 -18.48 -21.46
CA PRO A 361 -7.49 -19.85 -21.86
C PRO A 361 -8.68 -20.80 -21.92
N PHE A 362 -9.87 -20.39 -21.45
CA PHE A 362 -11.03 -21.28 -21.31
C PHE A 362 -12.17 -21.01 -22.30
N TYR A 363 -11.92 -20.32 -23.43
CA TYR A 363 -12.97 -20.05 -24.43
C TYR A 363 -13.74 -21.29 -24.88
N GLN A 364 -13.08 -22.44 -24.97
CA GLN A 364 -13.70 -23.72 -25.37
C GLN A 364 -14.72 -24.26 -24.35
N ARG A 365 -14.78 -23.71 -23.13
CA ARG A 365 -15.68 -24.15 -22.05
C ARG A 365 -16.81 -23.15 -21.80
N ILE A 366 -17.17 -22.33 -22.80
CA ILE A 366 -18.23 -21.32 -22.70
C ILE A 366 -19.58 -21.91 -22.28
N ASP A 367 -19.90 -23.12 -22.78
CA ASP A 367 -21.15 -23.82 -22.48
C ASP A 367 -21.12 -24.59 -21.15
N LYS A 368 -19.95 -24.74 -20.52
CA LYS A 368 -19.74 -25.50 -19.26
C LYS A 368 -18.80 -24.79 -18.28
N PRO A 369 -19.05 -23.51 -17.91
CA PRO A 369 -18.14 -22.73 -17.07
C PRO A 369 -18.00 -23.25 -15.63
N GLU A 370 -18.91 -24.09 -15.15
CA GLU A 370 -18.87 -24.80 -13.87
C GLU A 370 -17.74 -25.84 -13.77
N SER A 371 -17.22 -26.29 -14.91
CA SER A 371 -16.06 -27.17 -14.98
C SER A 371 -14.76 -26.48 -14.54
N ILE A 372 -14.66 -25.16 -14.74
CA ILE A 372 -13.45 -24.37 -14.41
C ILE A 372 -13.33 -24.22 -12.90
N LYS A 373 -12.22 -24.71 -12.35
CA LYS A 373 -11.94 -24.69 -10.91
C LYS A 373 -11.00 -23.54 -10.53
N SER A 374 -11.06 -23.13 -9.26
CA SER A 374 -10.30 -21.99 -8.75
C SER A 374 -8.79 -22.21 -8.86
N ASN A 375 -8.33 -23.39 -8.43
CA ASN A 375 -6.92 -23.81 -8.53
C ASN A 375 -6.43 -23.90 -9.98
N GLU A 376 -7.26 -24.39 -10.90
CA GLU A 376 -6.94 -24.43 -12.33
C GLU A 376 -6.74 -23.02 -12.88
N LEU A 377 -7.65 -22.09 -12.57
CA LEU A 377 -7.54 -20.70 -13.01
C LEU A 377 -6.31 -20.00 -12.43
N VAL A 378 -6.03 -20.17 -11.13
CA VAL A 378 -4.81 -19.63 -10.50
C VAL A 378 -3.56 -20.19 -11.16
N TYR A 379 -3.51 -21.51 -11.38
CA TYR A 379 -2.37 -22.16 -12.02
C TYR A 379 -2.10 -21.56 -13.41
N VAL A 380 -3.13 -21.47 -14.26
CA VAL A 380 -2.96 -20.93 -15.61
C VAL A 380 -2.62 -19.44 -15.60
N ALA A 381 -3.20 -18.66 -14.68
CA ALA A 381 -2.85 -17.25 -14.51
C ALA A 381 -1.38 -17.06 -14.09
N THR A 382 -0.86 -17.92 -13.21
CA THR A 382 0.56 -17.91 -12.81
C THR A 382 1.49 -18.31 -13.97
N GLN A 383 1.09 -19.27 -14.81
CA GLN A 383 1.84 -19.59 -16.04
C GLN A 383 1.82 -18.42 -17.04
N ALA A 384 0.69 -17.73 -17.18
CA ALA A 384 0.62 -16.54 -18.02
C ALA A 384 1.48 -15.41 -17.47
N TYR A 385 1.51 -15.21 -16.14
CA TYR A 385 2.37 -14.23 -15.48
C TYR A 385 3.86 -14.43 -15.82
N SER A 386 4.36 -15.66 -15.77
CA SER A 386 5.79 -15.95 -16.01
C SER A 386 6.25 -15.64 -17.44
N ILE A 387 5.33 -15.64 -18.41
CA ILE A 387 5.61 -15.31 -19.81
C ILE A 387 5.16 -13.89 -20.22
N SER A 388 4.68 -13.08 -19.29
CA SER A 388 4.10 -11.75 -19.56
C SER A 388 5.14 -10.64 -19.73
N GLY A 389 6.42 -10.99 -19.83
CA GLY A 389 7.50 -10.03 -20.04
C GLY A 389 7.89 -9.24 -18.78
N PRO A 390 8.76 -8.23 -18.93
CA PRO A 390 9.38 -7.52 -17.82
C PRO A 390 8.40 -6.57 -17.11
N ALA A 391 8.68 -6.25 -15.84
CA ALA A 391 7.79 -5.47 -14.98
C ALA A 391 7.48 -4.08 -15.55
N GLU A 392 8.44 -3.47 -16.24
CA GLU A 392 8.29 -2.16 -16.87
C GLU A 392 7.21 -2.17 -17.96
N VAL A 393 7.16 -3.22 -18.79
CA VAL A 393 6.12 -3.39 -19.81
C VAL A 393 4.75 -3.60 -19.16
N ARG A 394 4.72 -4.44 -18.12
CA ARG A 394 3.52 -4.73 -17.32
C ARG A 394 2.97 -3.48 -16.63
N HIS A 395 3.84 -2.63 -16.08
CA HIS A 395 3.45 -1.36 -15.47
C HIS A 395 2.90 -0.36 -16.50
N ARG A 396 3.51 -0.27 -17.70
CA ARG A 396 2.98 0.56 -18.79
C ARG A 396 1.58 0.12 -19.22
N GLN A 397 1.33 -1.19 -19.33
CA GLN A 397 0.02 -1.73 -19.69
C GLN A 397 -1.10 -1.26 -18.74
N ARG A 398 -0.80 -1.09 -17.45
CA ARG A 398 -1.77 -0.60 -16.47
C ARG A 398 -2.16 0.86 -16.72
N GLU A 399 -1.19 1.70 -17.07
CA GLU A 399 -1.41 3.10 -17.41
C GLU A 399 -2.19 3.21 -18.73
N GLU A 400 -1.80 2.45 -19.76
CA GLU A 400 -2.52 2.37 -21.04
C GLU A 400 -4.00 2.01 -20.83
N ALA A 401 -4.30 0.97 -20.05
CA ALA A 401 -5.67 0.53 -19.81
C ALA A 401 -6.52 1.60 -19.10
N MET A 402 -5.91 2.41 -18.24
CA MET A 402 -6.59 3.53 -17.61
C MET A 402 -6.86 4.66 -18.61
N LEU A 403 -5.86 5.04 -19.40
CA LEU A 403 -5.99 6.12 -20.40
C LEU A 403 -6.99 5.74 -21.49
N GLU A 404 -7.00 4.49 -21.96
CA GLU A 404 -8.00 3.95 -22.88
C GLU A 404 -9.42 4.09 -22.30
N ALA A 405 -9.60 3.74 -21.02
CA ALA A 405 -10.90 3.86 -20.37
C ALA A 405 -11.36 5.32 -20.25
N TYR A 406 -10.46 6.24 -19.92
CA TYR A 406 -10.75 7.68 -19.85
C TYR A 406 -10.98 8.32 -21.22
N ALA A 407 -10.27 7.88 -22.25
CA ALA A 407 -10.46 8.34 -23.63
C ALA A 407 -11.86 7.98 -24.16
N GLY A 408 -12.47 6.92 -23.64
CA GLY A 408 -13.83 6.50 -23.99
C GLY A 408 -14.97 7.26 -23.30
N LEU A 409 -14.68 8.25 -22.45
CA LEU A 409 -15.72 9.02 -21.76
C LEU A 409 -16.35 10.10 -22.67
N PRO A 410 -17.65 10.41 -22.47
CA PRO A 410 -18.23 11.62 -23.02
C PRO A 410 -17.51 12.88 -22.50
N GLU A 411 -17.30 13.86 -23.37
CA GLU A 411 -16.62 15.13 -23.08
C GLU A 411 -17.25 15.84 -21.86
N GLU A 412 -18.58 15.87 -21.76
CA GLU A 412 -19.29 16.45 -20.61
C GLU A 412 -18.88 15.77 -19.28
N THR A 413 -18.73 14.45 -19.29
CA THR A 413 -18.35 13.69 -18.09
C THR A 413 -16.89 13.95 -17.72
N LEU A 414 -15.99 14.13 -18.70
CA LEU A 414 -14.60 14.52 -18.45
C LEU A 414 -14.52 15.89 -17.77
N VAL A 415 -15.26 16.88 -18.26
CA VAL A 415 -15.31 18.23 -17.66
C VAL A 415 -15.85 18.18 -16.23
N MET A 416 -16.93 17.44 -16.00
CA MET A 416 -17.48 17.25 -14.65
C MET A 416 -16.47 16.59 -13.71
N LEU A 417 -15.75 15.58 -14.20
CA LEU A 417 -14.71 14.89 -13.42
C LEU A 417 -13.56 15.82 -13.04
N GLU A 418 -13.04 16.59 -13.99
CA GLU A 418 -11.97 17.57 -13.76
C GLU A 418 -12.34 18.54 -12.64
N HIS A 419 -13.57 19.07 -12.68
CA HIS A 419 -14.07 19.92 -11.61
C HIS A 419 -14.19 19.16 -10.28
N SER A 420 -14.81 17.98 -10.29
CA SER A 420 -15.04 17.19 -9.07
C SER A 420 -13.74 16.73 -8.38
N MET A 421 -12.66 16.53 -9.13
CA MET A 421 -11.38 16.04 -8.61
C MET A 421 -10.38 17.16 -8.30
N SER A 422 -10.61 18.39 -8.78
CA SER A 422 -9.70 19.53 -8.62
C SER A 422 -9.22 19.77 -7.18
N SER A 423 -10.09 19.52 -6.20
CA SER A 423 -9.78 19.62 -4.77
C SER A 423 -8.73 18.58 -4.32
N ASP A 424 -8.85 17.32 -4.75
CA ASP A 424 -7.83 16.28 -4.49
C ASP A 424 -6.50 16.66 -5.12
N CYS A 425 -6.56 17.13 -6.35
CA CYS A 425 -5.39 17.51 -7.13
C CYS A 425 -4.58 18.62 -6.45
N THR A 426 -5.28 19.67 -6.04
CA THR A 426 -4.68 20.83 -5.37
C THR A 426 -4.17 20.44 -3.98
N LEU A 427 -4.98 19.72 -3.20
CA LEU A 427 -4.63 19.33 -1.83
C LEU A 427 -3.42 18.39 -1.78
N LEU A 428 -3.34 17.46 -2.73
CA LEU A 428 -2.36 16.37 -2.75
C LEU A 428 -1.23 16.60 -3.77
N ASN A 429 -1.21 17.77 -4.41
CA ASN A 429 -0.20 18.19 -5.37
C ASN A 429 -0.04 17.23 -6.57
N TYR A 430 -1.17 16.85 -7.19
CA TYR A 430 -1.18 16.13 -8.46
C TYR A 430 -1.49 17.08 -9.63
N PRO A 431 -0.86 16.88 -10.80
CA PRO A 431 -1.07 17.73 -11.97
C PRO A 431 -2.48 17.61 -12.57
N CYS A 432 -3.16 16.47 -12.39
CA CYS A 432 -4.56 16.21 -12.74
C CYS A 432 -5.03 16.59 -14.14
N ASP A 433 -4.11 16.64 -15.11
CA ASP A 433 -4.41 16.97 -16.49
C ASP A 433 -4.72 15.69 -17.29
N ILE A 434 -5.88 15.07 -17.00
CA ILE A 434 -6.28 13.82 -17.64
C ILE A 434 -6.46 14.01 -19.14
N ARG A 435 -6.99 15.15 -19.59
CA ARG A 435 -7.22 15.44 -21.00
C ARG A 435 -5.92 15.60 -21.78
N LYS A 436 -4.90 16.26 -21.23
CA LYS A 436 -3.58 16.28 -21.86
C LYS A 436 -2.96 14.89 -21.92
N ARG A 437 -3.09 14.09 -20.85
CA ARG A 437 -2.59 12.70 -20.85
C ARG A 437 -3.29 11.85 -21.92
N ILE A 438 -4.60 11.98 -22.09
CA ILE A 438 -5.35 11.32 -23.16
C ILE A 438 -4.84 11.78 -24.55
N LYS A 439 -4.60 13.08 -24.75
CA LYS A 439 -4.06 13.60 -26.01
C LYS A 439 -2.69 13.00 -26.35
N LEU A 440 -1.78 12.96 -25.36
CA LEU A 440 -0.46 12.35 -25.53
C LEU A 440 -0.56 10.85 -25.83
N TYR A 441 -1.47 10.14 -25.16
CA TYR A 441 -1.75 8.72 -25.40
C TYR A 441 -2.19 8.47 -26.85
N ILE A 442 -3.16 9.25 -27.33
CA ILE A 442 -3.71 9.11 -28.69
C ILE A 442 -2.66 9.48 -29.75
N ALA A 443 -1.79 10.46 -29.46
CA ALA A 443 -0.70 10.86 -30.34
C ALA A 443 0.40 9.79 -30.48
N GLY A 444 0.43 8.78 -29.59
CA GLY A 444 1.49 7.79 -29.53
C GLY A 444 2.80 8.33 -28.95
N ASP A 445 2.75 9.49 -28.28
CA ASP A 445 3.90 10.08 -27.61
C ASP A 445 4.22 9.26 -26.34
N GLU A 446 5.50 8.92 -26.15
CA GLU A 446 5.93 8.19 -24.95
C GLU A 446 5.73 9.05 -23.68
N PHE A 447 5.03 8.49 -22.69
CA PHE A 447 4.85 9.09 -21.37
C PHE A 447 6.18 9.06 -20.59
N PHE A 448 6.67 10.24 -20.19
CA PHE A 448 7.81 10.39 -19.28
C PHE A 448 7.43 11.17 -18.02
#